data_AF-A0A1S3Z7J7-F1
#
_entry.id   AF-A0A1S3Z7J7-F1
#
_cell.length_a   1.000
_cell.length_b   1.000
_cell.length_c   1.000
_cell.angle_alpha   90.00
_cell.angle_beta   90.00
_cell.angle_gamma   90.00
#
_symmetry.space_group_name_H-M   'P 1'
#
loop_
_entity.id
_entity.type
_entity.pdbx_description
1 polymer ?
#
loop_
_entity_poly.entity_id
_entity_poly.type
_entity_poly.pdbx_seq_one_letter_code
_entity_poly.pdbx_strand_id
1 'polypeptide(L)'
;MPSPESPEPFNALAAYDLRSRLRLFLSPLVDTVTEEAHSAVANDVAVDFSGNAYVTNSGGNFIWKIDINGNVLVLSKSKAYKSHPVDTTTEYHKCGLNGVVYSFNGYLLVVQSNTGKMFKVDVDDGTARTVRLNKDLTAADGMAVRKDGVVLVVSQHKLYFLRSNDGWGEGVVFDETALEGERFPTSVAVGDRNRVYVLYGHVMEGKMGNTEREKFSIVEVESEEENKEDNIWLYGLIGLGLAYFLFWRFQMRKLVENMNKKTA
;
A
#
# COMPACT_ATOMS: atom_id res chain seq x y z
N MET A 1 7.16 29.96 15.19
CA MET A 1 7.78 28.75 15.75
C MET A 1 7.24 28.59 17.16
N PRO A 2 6.51 27.51 17.49
CA PRO A 2 5.99 27.29 18.84
C PRO A 2 7.14 27.12 19.86
N SER A 3 6.87 27.45 21.13
CA SER A 3 7.85 27.44 22.23
C SER A 3 8.33 26.01 22.57
N PRO A 4 9.61 25.81 22.94
CA PRO A 4 10.13 24.48 23.33
C PRO A 4 9.46 23.87 24.57
N GLU A 5 8.85 24.70 25.41
CA GLU A 5 8.28 24.26 26.71
C GLU A 5 6.84 23.74 26.59
N SER A 6 6.16 24.01 25.48
CA SER A 6 4.83 23.48 25.14
C SER A 6 4.57 23.65 23.63
N PRO A 7 5.17 22.82 22.77
CA PRO A 7 4.96 22.96 21.33
C PRO A 7 3.50 22.66 21.00
N GLU A 8 2.79 23.65 20.49
CA GLU A 8 1.48 23.40 19.87
C GLU A 8 1.66 22.34 18.77
N PRO A 9 0.84 21.26 18.76
CA PRO A 9 0.91 20.26 17.71
C PRO A 9 0.74 20.90 16.34
N PHE A 10 1.63 20.58 15.40
CA PHE A 10 1.55 21.07 14.03
C PHE A 10 1.90 19.96 13.03
N ASN A 11 1.32 20.06 11.84
CA ASN A 11 1.64 19.20 10.71
C ASN A 11 2.81 19.81 9.94
N ALA A 12 3.79 19.01 9.53
CA ALA A 12 4.90 19.45 8.70
C ALA A 12 5.47 18.31 7.85
N LEU A 13 6.05 18.67 6.71
CA LEU A 13 6.90 17.79 5.93
C LEU A 13 8.36 18.17 6.15
N ALA A 14 9.21 17.18 6.45
CA ALA A 14 10.65 17.37 6.52
C ALA A 14 11.34 16.53 5.44
N ALA A 15 12.33 17.13 4.78
CA ALA A 15 13.20 16.42 3.84
C ALA A 15 14.64 16.40 4.36
N TYR A 16 15.33 15.28 4.17
CA TYR A 16 16.70 15.07 4.62
C TYR A 16 17.54 14.48 3.50
N ASP A 17 18.80 14.90 3.40
CA ASP A 17 19.79 14.22 2.59
C ASP A 17 20.26 12.97 3.32
N LEU A 18 20.06 11.78 2.74
CA LEU A 18 20.33 10.50 3.42
C LEU A 18 21.82 10.22 3.64
N ARG A 19 22.73 10.88 2.90
CA ARG A 19 24.19 10.66 3.04
C ARG A 19 24.76 11.49 4.18
N SER A 20 24.48 12.78 4.16
CA SER A 20 24.94 13.77 5.15
C SER A 20 24.08 13.80 6.41
N ARG A 21 22.83 13.31 6.32
CA ARG A 21 21.80 13.40 7.35
C ARG A 21 21.37 14.82 7.68
N LEU A 22 21.68 15.78 6.81
CA LEU A 22 21.26 17.17 6.97
C LEU A 22 19.81 17.34 6.54
N ARG A 23 19.07 18.14 7.31
CA ARG A 23 17.71 18.55 6.94
C ARG A 23 17.78 19.58 5.81
N LEU A 24 17.16 19.25 4.69
CA LEU A 24 17.05 20.13 3.53
C LEU A 24 16.01 21.22 3.80
N PHE A 25 14.83 20.84 4.26
CA PHE A 25 13.79 21.78 4.69
C PHE A 25 12.86 21.16 5.75
N LEU A 26 12.11 22.03 6.44
CA LEU A 26 10.96 21.68 7.28
C LEU A 26 9.84 22.64 6.90
N SER A 27 8.81 22.14 6.23
CA SER A 27 7.71 22.93 5.70
C SER A 27 6.46 22.71 6.54
N PRO A 28 5.95 23.73 7.26
CA PRO A 28 4.67 23.62 7.94
C PRO A 28 3.54 23.39 6.94
N LEU A 29 2.70 22.39 7.21
CA LEU A 29 1.52 22.08 6.42
C LEU A 29 0.35 22.90 6.96
N VAL A 30 0.30 24.15 6.53
CA VAL A 30 -0.75 25.11 6.90
C VAL A 30 -2.01 24.85 6.10
N ASP A 31 -3.16 24.90 6.77
CA ASP A 31 -4.45 24.99 6.11
C ASP A 31 -4.73 26.46 5.79
N THR A 32 -4.71 26.81 4.51
CA THR A 32 -5.01 28.18 4.05
C THR A 32 -6.50 28.39 3.79
N VAL A 33 -7.36 27.39 4.01
CA VAL A 33 -8.79 27.41 3.67
C VAL A 33 -9.65 27.33 4.94
N THR A 34 -9.68 28.44 5.70
CA THR A 34 -10.71 28.92 6.66
C THR A 34 -11.20 28.03 7.82
N GLU A 35 -11.13 28.63 9.02
CA GLU A 35 -11.85 28.44 10.31
C GLU A 35 -11.83 27.11 11.07
N GLU A 36 -11.57 25.96 10.44
CA GLU A 36 -11.44 24.68 11.16
C GLU A 36 -9.97 24.21 11.22
N ALA A 37 -9.09 25.07 11.74
CA ALA A 37 -7.65 24.76 11.93
C ALA A 37 -7.39 23.50 12.80
N HIS A 38 -8.41 22.95 13.45
CA HIS A 38 -8.33 21.79 14.35
C HIS A 38 -8.62 20.42 13.69
N SER A 39 -8.86 20.36 12.37
CA SER A 39 -9.21 19.10 11.68
C SER A 39 -8.07 18.51 10.82
N ALA A 40 -7.02 19.27 10.53
CA ALA A 40 -5.95 18.79 9.66
C ALA A 40 -5.06 17.73 10.35
N VAL A 41 -4.95 16.55 9.73
CA VAL A 41 -4.09 15.45 10.19
C VAL A 41 -3.28 14.95 9.00
N ALA A 42 -2.02 15.37 8.89
CA ALA A 42 -1.11 14.80 7.91
C ALA A 42 -0.85 13.32 8.25
N ASN A 43 -1.02 12.44 7.27
CA ASN A 43 -0.96 11.00 7.50
C ASN A 43 0.15 10.32 6.68
N ASP A 44 -0.02 10.22 5.37
CA ASP A 44 0.91 9.49 4.50
C ASP A 44 1.53 10.42 3.44
N VAL A 45 2.64 9.99 2.84
CA VAL A 45 3.41 10.75 1.86
C VAL A 45 3.88 9.91 0.68
N ALA A 46 3.63 10.41 -0.53
CA ALA A 46 4.24 9.90 -1.76
C ALA A 46 5.17 10.96 -2.37
N VAL A 47 6.17 10.52 -3.12
CA VAL A 47 7.10 11.41 -3.84
C VAL A 47 7.14 11.06 -5.32
N ASP A 48 7.20 12.07 -6.19
CA ASP A 48 7.41 11.87 -7.62
C ASP A 48 8.90 11.92 -8.01
N PHE A 49 9.17 11.65 -9.29
CA PHE A 49 10.53 11.65 -9.83
C PHE A 49 11.17 13.06 -9.93
N SER A 50 10.38 14.13 -9.81
CA SER A 50 10.87 15.50 -9.80
C SER A 50 11.18 15.99 -8.38
N GLY A 51 10.93 15.17 -7.36
CA GLY A 51 11.16 15.51 -5.96
C GLY A 51 10.01 16.28 -5.32
N ASN A 52 8.83 16.34 -5.96
CA ASN A 52 7.63 16.83 -5.26
C ASN A 52 7.09 15.74 -4.35
N ALA A 53 6.60 16.15 -3.18
CA ALA A 53 5.92 15.30 -2.22
C ALA A 53 4.42 15.59 -2.18
N TYR A 54 3.62 14.57 -1.92
CA TYR A 54 2.17 14.60 -1.85
C TYR A 54 1.74 14.04 -0.51
N VAL A 55 1.10 14.85 0.32
CA VAL A 55 0.75 14.47 1.69
C VAL A 55 -0.76 14.41 1.84
N THR A 56 -1.28 13.30 2.34
CA THR A 56 -2.71 13.15 2.61
C THR A 56 -3.09 13.79 3.94
N ASN A 57 -4.27 14.41 3.95
CA ASN A 57 -4.90 14.92 5.15
C ASN A 57 -6.12 14.06 5.53
N SER A 58 -5.97 13.22 6.56
CA SER A 58 -7.03 12.32 7.00
C SER A 58 -8.21 13.02 7.65
N GLY A 59 -8.00 14.09 8.42
CA GLY A 59 -9.14 14.76 9.06
C GLY A 59 -9.84 15.76 8.14
N GLY A 60 -9.10 16.43 7.25
CA GLY A 60 -9.61 17.43 6.31
C GLY A 60 -10.08 16.89 4.96
N ASN A 61 -9.75 15.64 4.61
CA ASN A 61 -10.02 15.02 3.30
C ASN A 61 -9.50 15.87 2.11
N PHE A 62 -8.21 16.15 2.11
CA PHE A 62 -7.54 16.84 1.01
C PHE A 62 -6.07 16.42 0.90
N ILE A 63 -5.39 16.87 -0.14
CA ILE A 63 -3.99 16.52 -0.42
C ILE A 63 -3.17 17.81 -0.54
N TRP A 64 -2.04 17.88 0.17
CA TRP A 64 -1.02 18.90 -0.07
C TRP A 64 -0.03 18.42 -1.14
N LYS A 65 0.51 19.36 -1.91
CA LYS A 65 1.72 19.17 -2.73
C LYS A 65 2.82 20.08 -2.19
N ILE A 66 4.01 19.52 -2.09
CA ILE A 66 5.21 20.21 -1.63
C ILE A 66 6.26 20.05 -2.71
N ASP A 67 6.80 21.15 -3.21
CA ASP A 67 7.85 21.10 -4.23
C ASP A 67 9.23 20.77 -3.63
N ILE A 68 10.22 20.58 -4.49
CA ILE A 68 11.60 20.26 -4.10
C ILE A 68 12.27 21.36 -3.23
N ASN A 69 11.75 22.60 -3.26
CA ASN A 69 12.22 23.71 -2.45
C ASN A 69 11.47 23.84 -1.12
N GLY A 70 10.49 22.97 -0.87
CA GLY A 70 9.67 22.97 0.33
C GLY A 70 8.46 23.91 0.27
N ASN A 71 8.09 24.45 -0.91
CA ASN A 71 6.90 25.28 -1.02
C ASN A 71 5.64 24.41 -0.95
N VAL A 72 4.69 24.79 -0.09
CA VAL A 72 3.46 24.02 0.18
C VAL A 72 2.26 24.66 -0.52
N LEU A 73 1.44 23.83 -1.17
CA LEU A 73 0.12 24.21 -1.65
C LEU A 73 -0.91 23.08 -1.43
N VAL A 74 -2.20 23.41 -1.47
CA VAL A 74 -3.27 22.40 -1.52
C VAL A 74 -3.43 21.96 -2.97
N LEU A 75 -3.11 20.69 -3.25
CA LEU A 75 -3.27 20.09 -4.57
C LEU A 75 -4.74 19.78 -4.86
N SER A 76 -5.41 19.07 -3.94
CA SER A 76 -6.75 18.57 -4.20
C SER A 76 -7.64 18.60 -2.97
N LYS A 77 -8.82 19.22 -3.10
CA LYS A 77 -9.93 19.21 -2.13
C LYS A 77 -11.22 18.80 -2.85
N SER A 78 -11.14 17.70 -3.60
CA SER A 78 -12.22 17.25 -4.49
C SER A 78 -13.50 16.86 -3.74
N LYS A 79 -14.65 17.16 -4.35
CA LYS A 79 -15.97 16.68 -3.88
C LYS A 79 -16.09 15.15 -3.91
N ALA A 80 -15.27 14.48 -4.73
CA ALA A 80 -15.25 13.02 -4.81
C ALA A 80 -14.96 12.38 -3.44
N TYR A 81 -14.14 13.01 -2.59
CA TYR A 81 -13.78 12.51 -1.26
C TYR A 81 -14.95 12.49 -0.26
N LYS A 82 -16.07 13.16 -0.59
CA LYS A 82 -17.30 13.22 0.22
C LYS A 82 -18.52 12.63 -0.51
N SER A 83 -18.29 11.94 -1.63
CA SER A 83 -19.37 11.42 -2.49
C SER A 83 -19.99 10.11 -1.99
N HIS A 84 -19.38 9.48 -0.98
CA HIS A 84 -19.82 8.21 -0.42
C HIS A 84 -20.20 8.38 1.06
N PRO A 85 -21.24 7.68 1.54
CA PRO A 85 -21.64 7.74 2.94
C PRO A 85 -20.54 7.16 3.83
N VAL A 86 -20.38 7.76 5.02
CA VAL A 86 -19.47 7.27 6.06
C VAL A 86 -20.30 6.52 7.10
N ASP A 87 -19.87 5.31 7.46
CA ASP A 87 -20.44 4.59 8.59
C ASP A 87 -19.91 5.16 9.90
N THR A 88 -20.75 5.94 10.58
CA THR A 88 -20.42 6.62 11.83
C THR A 88 -20.32 5.68 13.03
N THR A 89 -20.65 4.40 12.88
CA THR A 89 -20.53 3.40 13.95
C THR A 89 -19.13 2.80 14.05
N THR A 90 -18.29 2.99 13.03
CA THR A 90 -16.92 2.47 12.98
C THR A 90 -15.94 3.33 13.76
N GLU A 91 -14.89 2.73 14.35
CA GLU A 91 -13.86 3.46 15.11
C GLU A 91 -13.05 4.43 14.24
N TYR A 92 -12.94 4.13 12.94
CA TYR A 92 -12.18 4.90 11.96
C TYR A 92 -13.05 5.89 11.16
N HIS A 93 -14.30 6.15 11.55
CA HIS A 93 -15.23 7.04 10.79
C HIS A 93 -14.67 8.47 10.56
N LYS A 94 -13.80 8.96 11.45
CA LYS A 94 -13.15 10.28 11.32
C LYS A 94 -11.89 10.27 10.45
N CYS A 95 -11.40 9.09 10.04
CA CYS A 95 -10.20 8.95 9.23
C CYS A 95 -10.57 8.94 7.75
N GLY A 96 -10.33 10.07 7.09
CA GLY A 96 -10.54 10.28 5.67
C GLY A 96 -9.42 9.71 4.80
N LEU A 97 -8.89 10.53 3.88
CA LEU A 97 -7.78 10.16 3.00
C LEU A 97 -6.56 9.69 3.82
N ASN A 98 -5.97 8.57 3.43
CA ASN A 98 -4.92 7.92 4.20
C ASN A 98 -3.75 7.51 3.28
N GLY A 99 -3.59 6.23 2.97
CA GLY A 99 -2.49 5.77 2.13
C GLY A 99 -2.43 6.43 0.76
N VAL A 100 -1.22 6.76 0.30
CA VAL A 100 -0.99 7.38 -1.01
C VAL A 100 0.23 6.80 -1.72
N VAL A 101 0.11 6.54 -3.02
CA VAL A 101 1.24 6.16 -3.87
C VAL A 101 1.23 6.96 -5.17
N TYR A 102 2.43 7.29 -5.65
CA TYR A 102 2.64 7.95 -6.94
C TYR A 102 2.79 6.92 -8.06
N SER A 103 2.09 7.15 -9.18
CA SER A 103 2.26 6.40 -10.42
C SER A 103 3.15 7.18 -11.39
N PHE A 104 4.03 6.48 -12.11
CA PHE A 104 4.89 7.07 -13.14
C PHE A 104 4.13 7.77 -14.27
N ASN A 105 2.83 7.51 -14.40
CA ASN A 105 1.94 8.13 -15.38
C ASN A 105 1.35 9.48 -14.92
N GLY A 106 1.90 10.11 -13.88
CA GLY A 106 1.49 11.46 -13.46
C GLY A 106 0.20 11.51 -12.65
N TYR A 107 -0.08 10.48 -11.83
CA TYR A 107 -1.23 10.50 -10.93
C TYR A 107 -0.92 9.83 -9.60
N LEU A 108 -1.70 10.15 -8.57
CA LEU A 108 -1.73 9.47 -7.29
C LEU A 108 -2.85 8.44 -7.26
N LEU A 109 -2.61 7.32 -6.58
CA LEU A 109 -3.68 6.51 -6.01
C LEU A 109 -3.75 6.79 -4.52
N VAL A 110 -4.96 7.02 -4.03
CA VAL A 110 -5.21 7.41 -2.64
C VAL A 110 -6.37 6.59 -2.10
N VAL A 111 -6.21 5.99 -0.93
CA VAL A 111 -7.30 5.29 -0.23
C VAL A 111 -7.90 6.16 0.87
N GLN A 112 -9.14 5.86 1.23
CA GLN A 112 -9.88 6.54 2.28
C GLN A 112 -10.36 5.53 3.32
N SER A 113 -9.94 5.69 4.57
CA SER A 113 -10.18 4.69 5.62
C SER A 113 -11.67 4.54 5.96
N ASN A 114 -12.40 5.65 6.09
CA ASN A 114 -13.79 5.67 6.55
C ASN A 114 -14.85 5.26 5.52
N THR A 115 -14.50 5.15 4.24
CA THR A 115 -15.40 4.67 3.18
C THR A 115 -14.88 3.43 2.46
N GLY A 116 -13.59 3.10 2.64
CA GLY A 116 -12.89 2.05 1.89
C GLY A 116 -12.75 2.34 0.39
N LYS A 117 -13.01 3.57 -0.06
CA LYS A 117 -12.86 3.94 -1.47
C LYS A 117 -11.41 4.26 -1.82
N MET A 118 -11.09 4.03 -3.08
CA MET A 118 -9.84 4.44 -3.72
C MET A 118 -10.13 5.53 -4.76
N PHE A 119 -9.22 6.49 -4.86
CA PHE A 119 -9.30 7.61 -5.79
C PHE A 119 -8.04 7.67 -6.65
N LYS A 120 -8.22 8.03 -7.92
CA LYS A 120 -7.14 8.46 -8.81
C LYS A 120 -7.14 9.98 -8.84
N VAL A 121 -6.00 10.59 -8.57
CA VAL A 121 -5.82 12.05 -8.49
C VAL A 121 -4.74 12.49 -9.47
N ASP A 122 -5.07 13.39 -10.38
CA ASP A 122 -4.08 13.98 -11.29
C ASP A 122 -3.13 14.92 -10.53
N VAL A 123 -1.81 14.83 -10.78
CA VAL A 123 -0.81 15.62 -10.04
C VAL A 123 -0.62 17.05 -10.56
N ASP A 124 -1.14 17.34 -11.74
CA ASP A 124 -1.01 18.64 -12.39
C ASP A 124 -2.14 19.58 -11.95
N ASP A 125 -3.38 19.09 -11.90
CA ASP A 125 -4.56 19.90 -11.56
C ASP A 125 -5.31 19.47 -10.29
N GLY A 126 -4.95 18.34 -9.69
CA GLY A 126 -5.60 17.82 -8.49
C GLY A 126 -6.99 17.23 -8.71
N THR A 127 -7.43 17.07 -9.97
CA THR A 127 -8.72 16.45 -10.29
C THR A 127 -8.74 15.01 -9.79
N ALA A 128 -9.73 14.69 -8.96
CA ALA A 128 -9.89 13.36 -8.38
C ALA A 128 -11.16 12.67 -8.86
N ARG A 129 -11.02 11.39 -9.20
CA ARG A 129 -12.14 10.48 -9.50
C ARG A 129 -12.04 9.21 -8.68
N THR A 130 -13.19 8.63 -8.33
CA THR A 130 -13.23 7.32 -7.68
C THR A 130 -12.80 6.23 -8.66
N VAL A 131 -11.92 5.33 -8.22
CA VAL A 131 -11.58 4.09 -8.93
C VAL A 131 -12.70 3.10 -8.66
N ARG A 132 -13.26 2.50 -9.71
CA ARG A 132 -14.27 1.44 -9.55
C ARG A 132 -13.58 0.15 -9.16
N LEU A 133 -13.80 -0.30 -7.93
CA LEU A 133 -13.33 -1.59 -7.43
C LEU A 133 -14.48 -2.58 -7.33
N ASN A 134 -14.15 -3.86 -7.41
CA ASN A 134 -15.10 -4.96 -7.19
C ASN A 134 -15.54 -5.10 -5.72
N LYS A 135 -14.89 -4.40 -4.79
CA LYS A 135 -15.25 -4.30 -3.37
C LYS A 135 -14.62 -3.09 -2.72
N ASP A 136 -15.13 -2.72 -1.55
CA ASP A 136 -14.56 -1.68 -0.72
C ASP A 136 -13.39 -2.21 0.12
N LEU A 137 -12.39 -1.35 0.31
CA LEU A 137 -11.18 -1.63 1.09
C LEU A 137 -11.42 -1.22 2.54
N THR A 138 -12.20 -2.02 3.26
CA THR A 138 -12.61 -1.71 4.64
C THR A 138 -11.40 -1.36 5.51
N ALA A 139 -11.46 -0.21 6.18
CA ALA A 139 -10.41 0.30 7.07
C ALA A 139 -9.02 0.39 6.40
N ALA A 140 -8.95 0.75 5.11
CA ALA A 140 -7.70 0.94 4.38
C ALA A 140 -6.80 1.98 5.06
N ASP A 141 -5.50 1.69 5.11
CA ASP A 141 -4.46 2.50 5.74
C ASP A 141 -3.33 2.75 4.73
N GLY A 142 -2.08 2.37 5.01
CA GLY A 142 -0.95 2.55 4.09
C GLY A 142 -1.04 1.77 2.76
N MET A 143 -0.23 2.21 1.80
CA MET A 143 -0.16 1.63 0.45
C MET A 143 1.27 1.43 -0.04
N ALA A 144 1.47 0.45 -0.92
CA ALA A 144 2.73 0.28 -1.66
C ALA A 144 2.48 -0.27 -3.06
N VAL A 145 3.45 -0.12 -3.96
CA VAL A 145 3.38 -0.62 -5.34
C VAL A 145 4.54 -1.58 -5.57
N ARG A 146 4.24 -2.82 -6.00
CA ARG A 146 5.25 -3.78 -6.45
C ARG A 146 5.81 -3.40 -7.83
N LYS A 147 6.99 -3.92 -8.17
CA LYS A 147 7.63 -3.64 -9.46
C LYS A 147 6.84 -4.16 -10.67
N ASP A 148 5.99 -5.15 -10.47
CA ASP A 148 5.08 -5.70 -11.48
C ASP A 148 3.77 -4.91 -11.63
N GLY A 149 3.59 -3.83 -10.85
CA GLY A 149 2.42 -2.96 -10.92
C GLY A 149 1.26 -3.37 -10.02
N VAL A 150 1.40 -4.44 -9.22
CA VAL A 150 0.43 -4.76 -8.17
C VAL A 150 0.45 -3.68 -7.09
N VAL A 151 -0.74 -3.15 -6.77
CA VAL A 151 -0.93 -2.19 -5.69
C VAL A 151 -1.38 -2.95 -4.45
N LEU A 152 -0.66 -2.71 -3.37
CA LEU A 152 -0.89 -3.28 -2.05
C LEU A 152 -1.55 -2.22 -1.18
N VAL A 153 -2.64 -2.59 -0.51
CA VAL A 153 -3.33 -1.73 0.45
C VAL A 153 -3.43 -2.49 1.75
N VAL A 154 -2.72 -2.04 2.79
CA VAL A 154 -2.91 -2.59 4.12
C VAL A 154 -4.18 -2.00 4.72
N SER A 155 -4.88 -2.80 5.52
CA SER A 155 -5.99 -2.38 6.34
C SER A 155 -5.87 -2.98 7.73
N GLN A 156 -6.77 -2.60 8.64
CA GLN A 156 -6.77 -3.15 9.99
C GLN A 156 -6.95 -4.67 10.04
N HIS A 157 -7.47 -5.32 9.00
CA HIS A 157 -7.76 -6.77 9.03
C HIS A 157 -7.20 -7.56 7.84
N LYS A 158 -6.77 -6.89 6.77
CA LYS A 158 -6.37 -7.53 5.52
C LYS A 158 -5.29 -6.76 4.80
N LEU A 159 -4.47 -7.47 4.06
CA LEU A 159 -3.67 -6.93 2.97
C LEU A 159 -4.40 -7.20 1.66
N TYR A 160 -4.81 -6.16 0.95
CA TYR A 160 -5.45 -6.28 -0.36
C TYR A 160 -4.42 -6.19 -1.49
N PHE A 161 -4.56 -7.07 -2.48
CA PHE A 161 -3.76 -7.07 -3.70
C PHE A 161 -4.63 -6.62 -4.87
N LEU A 162 -4.25 -5.51 -5.49
CA LEU A 162 -5.02 -4.86 -6.53
C LEU A 162 -4.24 -4.77 -7.84
N ARG A 163 -4.96 -4.88 -8.94
CA ARG A 163 -4.44 -4.61 -10.29
C ARG A 163 -5.46 -3.84 -11.12
N SER A 164 -4.97 -3.16 -12.15
CA SER A 164 -5.79 -2.47 -13.14
C SER A 164 -5.22 -2.69 -14.54
N ASN A 165 -6.10 -2.81 -15.52
CA ASN A 165 -5.75 -2.95 -16.94
C ASN A 165 -6.10 -1.70 -17.77
N ASP A 166 -6.64 -0.64 -17.15
CA ASP A 166 -7.15 0.56 -17.83
C ASP A 166 -6.57 1.87 -17.26
N GLY A 167 -5.45 1.79 -16.55
CA GLY A 167 -4.83 2.94 -15.91
C GLY A 167 -5.64 3.48 -14.73
N TRP A 168 -6.29 2.57 -13.98
CA TRP A 168 -7.08 2.85 -12.78
C TRP A 168 -8.28 3.76 -13.06
N GLY A 169 -9.00 3.50 -14.16
CA GLY A 169 -10.42 3.81 -14.23
C GLY A 169 -11.21 2.81 -13.39
N GLU A 170 -10.84 1.56 -13.56
CA GLU A 170 -11.34 0.41 -12.81
C GLU A 170 -10.16 -0.40 -12.28
N GLY A 171 -10.40 -1.13 -11.19
CA GLY A 171 -9.40 -2.00 -10.57
C GLY A 171 -10.09 -3.21 -9.96
N VAL A 172 -9.33 -4.27 -9.77
CA VAL A 172 -9.81 -5.52 -9.17
C VAL A 172 -8.92 -5.84 -7.98
N VAL A 173 -9.53 -6.01 -6.81
CA VAL A 173 -8.95 -6.77 -5.71
C VAL A 173 -8.97 -8.23 -6.14
N PHE A 174 -7.81 -8.75 -6.51
CA PHE A 174 -7.69 -10.13 -7.00
C PHE A 174 -7.28 -11.09 -5.90
N ASP A 175 -6.64 -10.61 -4.83
CA ASP A 175 -6.34 -11.43 -3.65
C ASP A 175 -6.44 -10.61 -2.36
N GLU A 176 -6.62 -11.30 -1.24
CA GLU A 176 -6.61 -10.74 0.11
C GLU A 176 -5.97 -11.72 1.10
N THR A 177 -4.98 -11.24 1.86
CA THR A 177 -4.38 -12.00 2.95
C THR A 177 -4.88 -11.47 4.29
N ALA A 178 -5.36 -12.36 5.16
CA ALA A 178 -5.81 -11.97 6.49
C ALA A 178 -4.64 -11.47 7.36
N LEU A 179 -4.89 -10.43 8.16
CA LEU A 179 -3.94 -9.84 9.09
C LEU A 179 -4.46 -9.90 10.52
N GLU A 180 -3.55 -9.87 11.50
CA GLU A 180 -3.89 -9.89 12.92
C GLU A 180 -4.38 -8.52 13.40
N GLY A 181 -5.70 -8.29 13.29
CA GLY A 181 -6.26 -6.96 13.56
C GLY A 181 -6.05 -6.42 14.97
N GLU A 182 -5.93 -7.29 15.98
CA GLU A 182 -5.59 -6.90 17.35
C GLU A 182 -4.23 -6.20 17.45
N ARG A 183 -3.32 -6.47 16.51
CA ARG A 183 -1.98 -5.87 16.46
C ARG A 183 -1.91 -4.58 15.64
N PHE A 184 -3.04 -4.19 15.04
CA PHE A 184 -3.24 -2.96 14.27
C PHE A 184 -2.19 -2.77 13.16
N PRO A 185 -2.32 -3.48 12.02
CA PRO A 185 -1.52 -3.22 10.83
C PRO A 185 -1.66 -1.77 10.37
N THR A 186 -0.56 -1.10 10.03
CA THR A 186 -0.58 0.33 9.65
C THR A 186 0.06 0.63 8.31
N SER A 187 1.15 -0.06 7.97
CA SER A 187 1.93 0.24 6.77
C SER A 187 2.37 -1.03 6.07
N VAL A 188 2.58 -0.92 4.76
CA VAL A 188 3.10 -1.97 3.91
C VAL A 188 4.29 -1.44 3.11
N ALA A 189 5.33 -2.26 2.98
CA ALA A 189 6.50 -1.96 2.17
C ALA A 189 6.85 -3.13 1.26
N VAL A 190 7.38 -2.81 0.07
CA VAL A 190 7.88 -3.82 -0.88
C VAL A 190 9.40 -3.83 -0.83
N GLY A 191 9.96 -4.99 -0.48
CA GLY A 191 11.40 -5.23 -0.48
C GLY A 191 11.89 -5.87 -1.79
N ASP A 192 13.11 -6.41 -1.73
CA ASP A 192 13.70 -7.12 -2.85
C ASP A 192 12.86 -8.32 -3.29
N ARG A 193 12.87 -8.56 -4.61
CA ARG A 193 12.12 -9.66 -5.27
C ARG A 193 10.61 -9.60 -5.01
N ASN A 194 10.05 -8.39 -4.88
CA ASN A 194 8.62 -8.14 -4.63
C ASN A 194 8.09 -8.71 -3.30
N ARG A 195 8.97 -9.02 -2.33
CA ARG A 195 8.56 -9.45 -0.99
C ARG A 195 7.81 -8.34 -0.28
N VAL A 196 6.69 -8.68 0.34
CA VAL A 196 5.79 -7.72 0.98
C VAL A 196 5.93 -7.78 2.48
N TYR A 197 6.09 -6.64 3.13
CA TYR A 197 6.28 -6.52 4.57
C TYR A 197 5.20 -5.63 5.17
N VAL A 198 4.49 -6.12 6.19
CA VAL A 198 3.46 -5.38 6.92
C VAL A 198 3.97 -5.00 8.30
N LEU A 199 3.84 -3.72 8.65
CA LEU A 199 4.10 -3.19 9.99
C LEU A 199 2.85 -3.31 10.86
N TYR A 200 3.00 -3.93 12.03
CA TYR A 200 2.01 -3.91 13.10
C TYR A 200 2.38 -2.85 14.13
N GLY A 201 1.60 -1.76 14.14
CA GLY A 201 1.90 -0.56 14.89
C GLY A 201 1.25 -0.50 16.28
N HIS A 202 0.29 -1.38 16.60
CA HIS A 202 -0.44 -1.37 17.89
C HIS A 202 -1.01 0.02 18.26
N VAL A 203 -1.44 0.79 17.26
CA VAL A 203 -1.80 2.21 17.42
C VAL A 203 -2.95 2.40 18.42
N MET A 204 -3.93 1.51 18.43
CA MET A 204 -5.07 1.60 19.35
C MET A 204 -4.65 1.43 20.81
N GLU A 205 -3.69 0.56 21.09
CA GLU A 205 -3.16 0.42 22.46
C GLU A 205 -2.49 1.71 22.93
N GLY A 206 -1.67 2.32 22.07
CA GLY A 206 -1.03 3.61 22.36
C GLY A 206 -2.06 4.73 22.56
N LYS A 207 -3.10 4.79 21.72
CA LYS A 207 -4.21 5.75 21.86
C LYS A 207 -5.00 5.55 23.15
N MET A 208 -5.12 4.32 23.63
CA MET A 208 -5.75 3.98 24.92
C MET A 208 -4.82 4.24 26.12
N GLY A 209 -3.62 4.77 25.90
CA GLY A 209 -2.68 5.16 26.96
C GLY A 209 -1.73 4.05 27.41
N ASN A 210 -1.62 2.94 26.66
CA ASN A 210 -0.61 1.93 26.94
C ASN A 210 0.79 2.46 26.57
N THR A 211 1.60 2.75 27.59
CA THR A 211 2.99 3.19 27.44
C THR A 211 4.01 2.07 27.62
N GLU A 212 3.56 0.86 28.00
CA GLU A 212 4.41 -0.27 28.40
C GLU A 212 4.83 -1.16 27.21
N ARG A 213 4.32 -0.90 26.01
CA ARG A 213 4.63 -1.73 24.82
C ARG A 213 6.08 -1.53 24.38
N GLU A 214 6.90 -2.57 24.56
CA GLU A 214 8.31 -2.57 24.15
C GLU A 214 8.57 -3.15 22.75
N LYS A 215 7.60 -3.89 22.18
CA LYS A 215 7.80 -4.65 20.95
C LYS A 215 6.76 -4.33 19.88
N PHE A 216 7.26 -4.09 18.69
CA PHE A 216 6.54 -3.94 17.43
C PHE A 216 7.14 -4.90 16.41
N SER A 217 6.42 -5.18 15.33
CA SER A 217 6.83 -6.21 14.39
C SER A 217 6.58 -5.80 12.96
N ILE A 218 7.51 -6.20 12.10
CA ILE A 218 7.35 -6.20 10.65
C ILE A 218 7.33 -7.67 10.23
N VAL A 219 6.30 -8.07 9.49
CA VAL A 219 6.09 -9.47 9.09
C VAL A 219 6.03 -9.54 7.57
N GLU A 220 6.70 -10.54 7.00
CA GLU A 220 6.57 -10.86 5.58
C GLU A 220 5.21 -11.50 5.32
N VAL A 221 4.48 -11.00 4.33
CA VAL A 221 3.14 -11.46 3.96
C VAL A 221 3.15 -11.86 2.49
N GLU A 222 2.57 -13.01 2.18
CA GLU A 222 2.45 -13.52 0.82
C GLU A 222 0.99 -13.48 0.36
N SER A 223 0.80 -13.41 -0.95
CA SER A 223 -0.50 -13.60 -1.58
C SER A 223 -0.88 -15.08 -1.49
N GLU A 224 -2.07 -15.37 -0.97
CA GLU A 224 -2.59 -16.73 -0.89
C GLU A 224 -2.89 -17.30 -2.29
N GLU A 225 -3.36 -16.45 -3.21
CA GLU A 225 -3.69 -16.85 -4.58
C GLU A 225 -2.41 -17.11 -5.41
N GLU A 226 -1.43 -16.21 -5.39
CA GLU A 226 -0.15 -16.40 -6.09
C GLU A 226 0.57 -17.66 -5.56
N ASN A 227 0.57 -17.90 -4.26
CA ASN A 227 1.20 -19.09 -3.66
C ASN A 227 0.49 -20.40 -4.09
N LYS A 228 -0.84 -20.39 -4.21
CA LYS A 228 -1.59 -21.56 -4.74
C LYS A 228 -1.24 -21.84 -6.20
N GLU A 229 -1.14 -20.83 -7.05
CA GLU A 229 -0.76 -20.99 -8.45
C GLU A 229 0.65 -21.57 -8.60
N ASP A 230 1.61 -21.07 -7.82
CA ASP A 230 2.99 -21.57 -7.80
C ASP A 230 3.07 -23.05 -7.41
N ASN A 231 2.31 -23.46 -6.38
CA ASN A 231 2.24 -24.86 -5.96
C ASN A 231 1.68 -25.77 -7.08
N ILE A 232 0.64 -25.32 -7.80
CA ILE A 232 0.07 -26.07 -8.93
C ILE A 232 1.10 -26.27 -10.04
N TRP A 233 1.82 -25.22 -10.41
CA TRP A 233 2.89 -25.30 -11.42
C TRP A 233 4.02 -26.24 -11.00
N LEU A 234 4.45 -26.16 -9.73
CA LEU A 234 5.48 -27.05 -9.19
C LEU A 234 5.04 -28.52 -9.27
N TYR A 235 3.82 -28.86 -8.85
CA TYR A 235 3.30 -30.21 -8.97
C TYR A 235 3.16 -30.66 -10.42
N GLY A 236 2.76 -29.76 -11.33
CA GLY A 236 2.72 -30.02 -12.77
C GLY A 236 4.10 -30.38 -13.35
N LEU A 237 5.14 -29.64 -12.97
CA LEU A 237 6.52 -29.90 -13.39
C LEU A 237 7.07 -31.23 -12.83
N ILE A 238 6.78 -31.53 -11.55
CA ILE A 238 7.14 -32.82 -10.95
C ILE A 238 6.44 -33.97 -11.68
N GLY A 239 5.15 -33.83 -11.99
CA GLY A 239 4.38 -34.82 -12.74
C GLY A 239 4.93 -35.06 -14.15
N LEU A 240 5.27 -34.00 -14.89
CA LEU A 240 5.92 -34.06 -16.20
C LEU A 240 7.28 -34.76 -16.12
N GLY A 241 8.09 -34.42 -15.11
CA GLY A 241 9.38 -35.06 -14.86
C GLY A 241 9.27 -36.57 -14.60
N LEU A 242 8.29 -36.98 -13.78
CA LEU A 242 8.00 -38.39 -13.52
C LEU A 242 7.53 -39.13 -14.77
N ALA A 243 6.64 -38.54 -15.56
CA ALA A 243 6.17 -39.13 -16.81
C ALA A 243 7.32 -39.34 -17.80
N TYR A 244 8.19 -38.35 -17.95
CA TYR A 244 9.40 -38.45 -18.78
C TYR A 244 10.33 -39.55 -18.29
N PHE A 245 10.59 -39.62 -16.97
CA PHE A 245 11.42 -40.66 -16.39
C PHE A 245 10.85 -42.07 -16.61
N LEU A 246 9.54 -42.26 -16.44
CA LEU A 246 8.87 -43.54 -16.69
C LEU A 246 8.93 -43.95 -18.16
N PHE A 247 8.71 -42.99 -19.08
CA PHE A 247 8.84 -43.23 -20.51
C PHE A 247 10.27 -43.60 -20.91
N TRP A 248 11.27 -42.87 -20.40
CA TRP A 248 12.68 -43.19 -20.60
C TRP A 248 13.03 -44.57 -20.04
N ARG A 249 12.58 -44.90 -18.82
CA ARG A 249 12.78 -46.22 -18.21
C ARG A 249 12.17 -47.34 -19.06
N PHE A 250 10.97 -47.13 -19.61
CA PHE A 250 10.32 -48.08 -20.52
C PHE A 250 11.12 -48.27 -21.82
N GLN A 251 11.59 -47.17 -22.42
CA GLN A 251 12.46 -47.20 -23.61
C GLN A 251 13.75 -47.97 -23.33
N MET A 252 14.41 -47.69 -22.21
CA MET A 252 15.64 -48.37 -21.79
C MET A 252 15.42 -49.85 -21.53
N ARG A 253 14.29 -50.24 -20.93
CA ARG A 253 13.94 -51.66 -20.75
C ARG A 253 13.82 -52.37 -22.10
N LYS A 254 13.10 -51.78 -23.07
CA LYS A 254 13.02 -52.32 -24.44
C LYS A 254 14.39 -52.40 -25.13
N LEU A 255 15.24 -51.39 -24.94
CA LEU A 255 16.60 -51.38 -25.48
C LEU A 255 17.42 -52.56 -24.94
N VAL A 256 17.43 -52.75 -23.62
CA VAL A 256 18.15 -53.85 -22.96
C VAL A 256 17.62 -55.22 -23.39
N GLU A 257 16.30 -55.39 -23.46
CA GLU A 257 15.68 -56.63 -23.94
C GLU A 257 16.07 -56.95 -25.39
N ASN A 258 16.15 -55.94 -26.26
CA ASN A 258 16.58 -56.11 -27.66
C ASN A 258 18.09 -56.38 -27.80
N MET A 259 18.92 -55.80 -26.94
CA MET A 259 20.36 -56.07 -26.92
C MET A 259 20.63 -57.53 -26.50
N ASN A 260 19.96 -58.02 -25.45
CA ASN A 260 20.14 -59.41 -24.98
C ASN A 260 19.73 -60.46 -26.03
N LYS A 261 18.76 -60.14 -26.90
CA LYS A 261 18.36 -61.03 -28.01
C LYS A 261 19.36 -61.10 -29.16
N LYS A 262 20.30 -60.14 -29.28
CA LYS A 262 21.34 -60.15 -30.32
C LYS A 262 22.63 -60.84 -29.88
N THR A 263 22.79 -61.13 -28.60
CA THR A 263 23.99 -61.75 -28.01
C THR A 263 23.82 -63.24 -27.71
N ALA A 264 22.64 -63.81 -28.00
CA ALA A 264 22.35 -65.25 -27.95
C ALA A 264 22.30 -65.81 -29.38
#